data_AF-A0A1Q7K8V6-F1
#
_entry.id   AF-A0A1Q7K8V6-F1
#
_cell.length_a   1.000
_cell.length_b   1.000
_cell.length_c   1.000
_cell.angle_alpha   90.00
_cell.angle_beta   90.00
_cell.angle_gamma   90.00
#
_symmetry.space_group_name_H-M   'P 1'
#
loop_
_entity.id
_entity.type
_entity.pdbx_description
1 polymer ?
#
loop_
_entity_poly.entity_id
_entity_poly.type
_entity_poly.pdbx_seq_one_letter_code
_entity_poly.pdbx_strand_id
1 'polypeptide(L)'
;MEKQSSLKSGLKFSGKTVVITGSGTGIGQAIAKKFAENGANVVILGRRKEPLDQTADILNEIIASAGSSGRVTVFPGVDVADEVGINNMFASLKKQFGRVDIIVNNAGVSGPVKTFTNASVKEFRDAVAIHLTGTFWTSVSGLSAMERGGKIITIATFFTEENRYEQRPYRFRAPYTAAQGAKNRLAEALAWELAERDIRSISTNPGPVHSDRIYKTVYPKAAAEFLRVGGYPGLSSVEVERVTAGALPLLGETDDKVAKGCRQVADEIAKARGEESEENVKKLSETVAGALAKMQEIAEKIQNNTSKMIVDGEFLTQEDVAEMVMNLCDEKISKLINGRVIPNDRVFYPVKPVVGTAVDGSKQPDLKDRVIVLTISSSSKKDIDRVRQVAKLAQAAGAKQVIVLANSQSDMPQYGEFHSHAINMLDEESVRGILNTARTKFGKIDSVIHFTGDYDYNAAFSSFTRKQWDLLVDNFIYIPGLITREAVNAMAPQAAFEEPAKYKDSKGTVVIVGPDAPVGKKISGILRARADVFRGALRPYTSTVNQELVDVLASSIKLHLVLAGNSEGAEPDAARLHNSILNLAAGVALERNEAIFYVDEARK
;
A
#
# COMPACT_ATOMS: atom_id res chain seq x y z
N MET A 1 -52.76 -30.34 -4.75
CA MET A 1 -52.62 -28.87 -4.97
C MET A 1 -51.44 -28.40 -4.14
N GLU A 2 -50.27 -28.38 -4.78
CA GLU A 2 -49.03 -27.86 -4.19
C GLU A 2 -49.14 -26.34 -4.05
N LYS A 3 -48.70 -25.82 -2.89
CA LYS A 3 -48.48 -24.40 -2.69
C LYS A 3 -47.31 -23.96 -3.57
N GLN A 4 -47.60 -23.41 -4.75
CA GLN A 4 -46.67 -22.53 -5.46
C GLN A 4 -46.33 -21.37 -4.53
N SER A 5 -45.13 -21.44 -3.93
CA SER A 5 -44.47 -20.29 -3.30
C SER A 5 -44.34 -19.19 -4.36
N SER A 6 -45.11 -18.12 -4.21
CA SER A 6 -45.03 -16.96 -5.09
C SER A 6 -43.66 -16.30 -4.87
N LEU A 7 -42.77 -16.42 -5.85
CA LEU A 7 -41.53 -15.63 -5.93
C LEU A 7 -41.88 -14.15 -5.68
N LYS A 8 -41.19 -13.47 -4.76
CA LYS A 8 -41.37 -12.03 -4.56
C LYS A 8 -40.86 -11.30 -5.81
N SER A 9 -41.75 -10.94 -6.73
CA SER A 9 -41.42 -10.04 -7.83
C SER A 9 -41.05 -8.67 -7.26
N GLY A 10 -39.80 -8.21 -7.46
CA GLY A 10 -39.38 -6.85 -7.11
C GLY A 10 -38.09 -6.69 -6.30
N LEU A 11 -37.31 -7.75 -6.03
CA LEU A 11 -36.00 -7.59 -5.37
C LEU A 11 -35.00 -6.81 -6.27
N LYS A 12 -34.25 -5.89 -5.66
CA LYS A 12 -33.47 -4.85 -6.34
C LYS A 12 -32.45 -5.38 -7.35
N PHE A 13 -31.84 -6.53 -7.09
CA PHE A 13 -30.78 -7.12 -7.90
C PHE A 13 -31.19 -8.46 -8.52
N SER A 14 -32.49 -8.75 -8.62
CA SER A 14 -32.99 -9.94 -9.31
C SER A 14 -32.43 -10.07 -10.73
N GLY A 15 -31.85 -11.24 -11.03
CA GLY A 15 -31.26 -11.54 -12.34
C GLY A 15 -29.92 -10.86 -12.62
N LYS A 16 -29.33 -10.16 -11.65
CA LYS A 16 -28.01 -9.55 -11.75
C LYS A 16 -26.94 -10.52 -11.26
N THR A 17 -25.79 -10.58 -11.95
CA THR A 17 -24.65 -11.41 -11.54
C THR A 17 -23.57 -10.54 -10.90
N VAL A 18 -23.21 -10.88 -9.66
CA VAL A 18 -22.29 -10.10 -8.81
C VAL A 18 -21.08 -10.95 -8.44
N VAL A 19 -19.88 -10.48 -8.78
CA VAL A 19 -18.61 -11.12 -8.42
C VAL A 19 -17.98 -10.39 -7.25
N ILE A 20 -17.71 -11.10 -6.15
CA ILE A 20 -17.15 -10.51 -4.93
C ILE A 20 -15.86 -11.23 -4.58
N THR A 21 -14.74 -10.51 -4.66
CA THR A 21 -13.42 -11.07 -4.34
C THR A 21 -13.20 -11.12 -2.83
N GLY A 22 -12.58 -12.20 -2.32
CA GLY A 22 -12.26 -12.34 -0.91
C GLY A 22 -13.50 -12.43 -0.01
N SER A 23 -14.51 -13.17 -0.45
CA SER A 23 -15.87 -13.15 0.12
C SER A 23 -16.20 -14.30 1.08
N GLY A 24 -15.22 -15.14 1.44
CA GLY A 24 -15.44 -16.23 2.40
C GLY A 24 -15.57 -15.80 3.85
N THR A 25 -15.19 -14.56 4.19
CA THR A 25 -15.25 -14.00 5.56
C THR A 25 -15.34 -12.48 5.50
N GLY A 26 -15.75 -11.84 6.61
CA GLY A 26 -15.59 -10.39 6.76
C GLY A 26 -16.51 -9.57 5.86
N ILE A 27 -16.05 -8.37 5.49
CA ILE A 27 -16.75 -7.42 4.60
C ILE A 27 -17.25 -8.10 3.31
N GLY A 28 -16.42 -8.92 2.66
CA GLY A 28 -16.82 -9.60 1.43
C GLY A 28 -17.97 -10.58 1.62
N GLN A 29 -18.04 -11.26 2.77
CA GLN A 29 -19.16 -12.12 3.12
C GLN A 29 -20.43 -11.28 3.40
N ALA A 30 -20.31 -10.18 4.14
CA ALA A 30 -21.43 -9.29 4.42
C ALA A 30 -22.02 -8.68 3.13
N ILE A 31 -21.17 -8.28 2.18
CA ILE A 31 -21.59 -7.82 0.84
C ILE A 31 -22.33 -8.95 0.11
N ALA A 32 -21.80 -10.18 0.13
CA ALA A 32 -22.44 -11.33 -0.51
C ALA A 32 -23.83 -11.61 0.06
N LYS A 33 -23.99 -11.55 1.40
CA LYS A 33 -25.28 -11.71 2.08
C LYS A 33 -26.30 -10.66 1.60
N LYS A 34 -25.93 -9.36 1.61
CA LYS A 34 -26.83 -8.28 1.16
C LYS A 34 -27.27 -8.45 -0.30
N PHE A 35 -26.39 -8.91 -1.20
CA PHE A 35 -26.76 -9.19 -2.58
C PHE A 35 -27.69 -10.41 -2.73
N ALA A 36 -27.45 -11.47 -1.95
CA ALA A 36 -28.32 -12.65 -1.89
C ALA A 36 -29.74 -12.30 -1.39
N GLU A 37 -29.83 -11.51 -0.32
CA GLU A 37 -31.09 -10.96 0.21
C GLU A 37 -31.87 -10.17 -0.84
N ASN A 38 -31.16 -9.54 -1.78
CA ASN A 38 -31.73 -8.70 -2.83
C ASN A 38 -31.81 -9.39 -4.21
N GLY A 39 -31.73 -10.72 -4.25
CA GLY A 39 -32.10 -11.50 -5.43
C GLY A 39 -31.01 -11.75 -6.46
N ALA A 40 -29.76 -11.38 -6.19
CA ALA A 40 -28.67 -11.52 -7.13
C ALA A 40 -28.21 -12.99 -7.31
N ASN A 41 -27.60 -13.28 -8.46
CA ASN A 41 -26.64 -14.37 -8.58
C ASN A 41 -25.32 -13.91 -7.94
N VAL A 42 -24.85 -14.63 -6.92
CA VAL A 42 -23.68 -14.25 -6.15
C VAL A 42 -22.54 -15.21 -6.45
N VAL A 43 -21.45 -14.67 -6.99
CA VAL A 43 -20.21 -15.38 -7.23
C VAL A 43 -19.23 -15.03 -6.12
N ILE A 44 -18.86 -16.03 -5.33
CA ILE A 44 -17.89 -15.90 -4.24
C ILE A 44 -16.56 -16.57 -4.62
N LEU A 45 -15.44 -15.90 -4.29
CA LEU A 45 -14.12 -16.44 -4.57
C LEU A 45 -13.09 -16.08 -3.51
N GLY A 46 -12.05 -16.91 -3.44
CA GLY A 46 -10.90 -16.72 -2.57
C GLY A 46 -10.08 -17.99 -2.40
N ARG A 47 -8.96 -17.87 -1.67
CA ARG A 47 -7.96 -18.94 -1.55
C ARG A 47 -8.40 -20.14 -0.70
N ARG A 48 -9.23 -19.90 0.34
CA ARG A 48 -9.61 -20.93 1.32
C ARG A 48 -10.98 -21.49 0.99
N LYS A 49 -11.04 -22.80 0.75
CA LYS A 49 -12.29 -23.52 0.40
C LYS A 49 -13.30 -23.53 1.55
N GLU A 50 -12.89 -23.94 2.74
CA GLU A 50 -13.81 -24.13 3.87
C GLU A 50 -14.65 -22.87 4.22
N PRO A 51 -14.07 -21.66 4.40
CA PRO A 51 -14.89 -20.47 4.67
C PRO A 51 -15.82 -20.08 3.50
N LEU A 52 -15.45 -20.42 2.26
CA LEU A 52 -16.30 -20.17 1.10
C LEU A 52 -17.48 -21.14 1.05
N ASP A 53 -17.28 -22.41 1.39
CA ASP A 53 -18.36 -23.39 1.47
C ASP A 53 -19.38 -22.99 2.55
N GLN A 54 -18.89 -22.64 3.75
CA GLN A 54 -19.74 -22.12 4.84
C GLN A 54 -20.51 -20.87 4.41
N THR A 55 -19.84 -19.97 3.68
CA THR A 55 -20.51 -18.78 3.12
C THR A 55 -21.58 -19.19 2.12
N ALA A 56 -21.31 -20.15 1.23
CA ALA A 56 -22.26 -20.59 0.23
C ALA A 56 -23.54 -21.16 0.86
N ASP A 57 -23.40 -21.95 1.93
CA ASP A 57 -24.54 -22.49 2.67
C ASP A 57 -25.42 -21.37 3.24
N ILE A 58 -24.81 -20.38 3.90
CA ILE A 58 -25.52 -19.20 4.42
C ILE A 58 -26.24 -18.44 3.30
N LEU A 59 -25.57 -18.24 2.15
CA LEU A 59 -26.17 -17.53 1.02
C LEU A 59 -27.36 -18.31 0.43
N ASN A 60 -27.27 -19.64 0.34
CA ASN A 60 -28.37 -20.48 -0.13
C ASN A 60 -29.59 -20.40 0.80
N GLU A 61 -29.38 -20.42 2.12
CA GLU A 61 -30.45 -20.23 3.12
C GLU A 61 -31.12 -18.85 2.98
N ILE A 62 -30.33 -17.80 2.80
CA ILE A 62 -30.82 -16.43 2.58
C ILE A 62 -31.66 -16.35 1.31
N ILE A 63 -31.18 -16.92 0.20
CA ILE A 63 -31.90 -16.92 -1.09
C ILE A 63 -33.25 -17.64 -0.96
N ALA A 64 -33.26 -18.81 -0.31
CA ALA A 64 -34.49 -19.57 -0.06
C ALA A 64 -35.47 -18.78 0.80
N SER A 65 -34.98 -18.16 1.88
CA SER A 65 -35.79 -17.35 2.80
C SER A 65 -36.35 -16.09 2.14
N ALA A 66 -35.60 -15.48 1.22
CA ALA A 66 -36.03 -14.33 0.45
C ALA A 66 -37.07 -14.68 -0.65
N GLY A 67 -37.28 -15.96 -0.94
CA GLY A 67 -38.10 -16.40 -2.08
C GLY A 67 -37.51 -15.96 -3.41
N SER A 68 -36.17 -15.94 -3.51
CA SER A 68 -35.40 -15.49 -4.66
C SER A 68 -35.01 -16.67 -5.56
N SER A 69 -34.83 -16.40 -6.86
CA SER A 69 -34.26 -17.34 -7.83
C SER A 69 -32.74 -17.17 -8.04
N GLY A 70 -32.10 -16.36 -7.20
CA GLY A 70 -30.65 -16.14 -7.21
C GLY A 70 -29.87 -17.44 -7.03
N ARG A 71 -28.64 -17.47 -7.51
CA ARG A 71 -27.76 -18.64 -7.44
C ARG A 71 -26.43 -18.29 -6.79
N VAL A 72 -25.86 -19.23 -6.05
CA VAL A 72 -24.50 -19.11 -5.53
C VAL A 72 -23.54 -19.88 -6.43
N THR A 73 -22.39 -19.30 -6.76
CA THR A 73 -21.30 -19.99 -7.46
C THR A 73 -19.99 -19.74 -6.72
N VAL A 74 -19.22 -20.79 -6.49
CA VAL A 74 -18.03 -20.75 -5.63
C VAL A 74 -16.78 -21.06 -6.45
N PHE A 75 -15.76 -20.20 -6.34
CA PHE A 75 -14.43 -20.43 -6.92
C PHE A 75 -13.38 -20.48 -5.80
N PRO A 76 -13.17 -21.66 -5.17
CA PRO A 76 -12.14 -21.84 -4.16
C PRO A 76 -10.74 -21.94 -4.80
N GLY A 77 -9.71 -21.56 -4.06
CA GLY A 77 -8.32 -21.64 -4.51
C GLY A 77 -7.89 -20.51 -5.46
N VAL A 78 -8.80 -19.61 -5.84
CA VAL A 78 -8.46 -18.46 -6.71
C VAL A 78 -7.74 -17.39 -5.87
N ASP A 79 -6.50 -17.10 -6.26
CA ASP A 79 -5.79 -15.90 -5.85
C ASP A 79 -6.08 -14.78 -6.84
N VAL A 80 -6.44 -13.59 -6.35
CA VAL A 80 -6.70 -12.44 -7.21
C VAL A 80 -5.43 -11.97 -7.94
N ALA A 81 -4.25 -12.26 -7.39
CA ALA A 81 -2.98 -11.98 -8.04
C ALA A 81 -2.61 -13.01 -9.12
N ASP A 82 -3.34 -14.14 -9.25
CA ASP A 82 -3.11 -15.13 -10.30
C ASP A 82 -3.83 -14.75 -11.59
N GLU A 83 -3.06 -14.54 -12.65
CA GLU A 83 -3.59 -14.17 -13.96
C GLU A 83 -4.48 -15.26 -14.56
N VAL A 84 -4.02 -16.52 -14.49
CA VAL A 84 -4.67 -17.64 -15.16
C VAL A 84 -5.97 -18.00 -14.47
N GLY A 85 -5.96 -18.08 -13.13
CA GLY A 85 -7.14 -18.33 -12.32
C GLY A 85 -8.26 -17.32 -12.57
N ILE A 86 -7.94 -16.03 -12.59
CA ILE A 86 -8.92 -14.96 -12.83
C ILE A 86 -9.48 -15.00 -14.26
N ASN A 87 -8.63 -15.20 -15.27
CA ASN A 87 -9.07 -15.28 -16.66
C ASN A 87 -10.02 -16.47 -16.88
N ASN A 88 -9.66 -17.65 -16.36
CA ASN A 88 -10.48 -18.85 -16.46
C ASN A 88 -11.82 -18.70 -15.73
N MET A 89 -11.82 -18.06 -14.55
CA MET A 89 -13.03 -17.76 -13.81
C MET A 89 -14.00 -16.91 -14.64
N PHE A 90 -13.56 -15.78 -15.20
CA PHE A 90 -14.44 -14.90 -15.99
C PHE A 90 -14.90 -15.56 -17.30
N ALA A 91 -14.07 -16.38 -17.94
CA ALA A 91 -14.48 -17.16 -19.10
C ALA A 91 -15.60 -18.17 -18.74
N SER A 92 -15.52 -18.82 -17.58
CA SER A 92 -16.57 -19.70 -17.06
C SER A 92 -17.85 -18.92 -16.75
N LEU A 93 -17.74 -17.77 -16.08
CA LEU A 93 -18.89 -16.94 -15.71
C LEU A 93 -19.65 -16.43 -16.93
N LYS A 94 -18.93 -16.01 -17.97
CA LYS A 94 -19.55 -15.58 -19.23
C LYS A 94 -20.35 -16.71 -19.89
N LYS A 95 -19.84 -17.95 -19.87
CA LYS A 95 -20.55 -19.12 -20.39
C LYS A 95 -21.79 -19.46 -19.54
N GLN A 96 -21.68 -19.36 -18.22
CA GLN A 96 -22.73 -19.77 -17.29
C GLN A 96 -23.87 -18.77 -17.16
N PHE A 97 -23.55 -17.47 -17.09
CA PHE A 97 -24.52 -16.41 -16.80
C PHE A 97 -24.76 -15.46 -17.99
N GLY A 98 -23.99 -15.59 -19.07
CA GLY A 98 -23.99 -14.65 -20.19
C GLY A 98 -23.20 -13.37 -19.90
N ARG A 99 -23.43 -12.76 -18.72
CA ARG A 99 -22.76 -11.54 -18.28
C ARG A 99 -22.51 -11.46 -16.77
N VAL A 100 -21.60 -10.57 -16.40
CA VAL A 100 -21.37 -10.05 -15.04
C VAL A 100 -21.85 -8.60 -15.00
N ASP A 101 -22.74 -8.29 -14.07
CA ASP A 101 -23.30 -6.93 -13.91
C ASP A 101 -22.47 -6.09 -12.93
N ILE A 102 -21.93 -6.71 -11.88
CA ILE A 102 -21.22 -6.02 -10.80
C ILE A 102 -19.96 -6.80 -10.41
N ILE A 103 -18.83 -6.09 -10.32
CA ILE A 103 -17.59 -6.59 -9.73
C ILE A 103 -17.30 -5.79 -8.46
N VAL A 104 -17.03 -6.50 -7.36
CA VAL A 104 -16.61 -5.91 -6.09
C VAL A 104 -15.19 -6.36 -5.76
N ASN A 105 -14.23 -5.43 -5.92
CA ASN A 105 -12.83 -5.62 -5.59
C ASN A 105 -12.59 -5.43 -4.09
N ASN A 106 -12.98 -6.43 -3.31
CA ASN A 106 -12.87 -6.46 -1.84
C ASN A 106 -11.63 -7.23 -1.32
N ALA A 107 -11.08 -8.18 -2.09
CA ALA A 107 -9.99 -9.01 -1.61
C ALA A 107 -8.80 -8.18 -1.07
N GLY A 108 -8.27 -8.64 0.06
CA GLY A 108 -7.17 -7.96 0.73
C GLY A 108 -6.61 -8.76 1.89
N VAL A 109 -5.35 -8.50 2.21
CA VAL A 109 -4.64 -9.06 3.37
C VAL A 109 -4.13 -7.95 4.27
N SER A 110 -3.76 -8.24 5.52
CA SER A 110 -3.11 -7.23 6.37
C SER A 110 -1.80 -6.71 5.76
N GLY A 111 -1.08 -7.57 5.03
CA GLY A 111 0.30 -7.28 4.62
C GLY A 111 1.23 -7.34 5.84
N PRO A 112 2.50 -6.94 5.68
CA PRO A 112 3.38 -6.76 6.84
C PRO A 112 2.77 -5.68 7.75
N VAL A 113 2.80 -5.95 9.06
CA VAL A 113 2.47 -4.98 10.11
C VAL A 113 3.72 -4.79 10.94
N LYS A 114 4.68 -4.09 10.35
CA LYS A 114 5.98 -3.75 10.95
C LYS A 114 6.57 -2.54 10.24
N THR A 115 7.63 -1.96 10.80
CA THR A 115 8.34 -0.82 10.17
C THR A 115 8.79 -1.18 8.76
N PHE A 116 8.80 -0.21 7.85
CA PHE A 116 9.22 -0.44 6.46
C PHE A 116 10.66 -0.96 6.34
N THR A 117 11.52 -0.64 7.32
CA THR A 117 12.89 -1.17 7.43
C THR A 117 12.93 -2.65 7.78
N ASN A 118 11.92 -3.17 8.50
CA ASN A 118 11.81 -4.58 8.90
C ASN A 118 10.91 -5.44 7.97
N ALA A 119 10.19 -4.82 7.03
CA ALA A 119 9.39 -5.54 6.06
C ALA A 119 10.30 -6.21 5.01
N SER A 120 10.16 -7.52 4.80
CA SER A 120 10.88 -8.21 3.73
C SER A 120 10.36 -7.81 2.36
N VAL A 121 11.20 -7.94 1.32
CA VAL A 121 10.78 -7.67 -0.07
C VAL A 121 9.60 -8.56 -0.47
N LYS A 122 9.60 -9.82 -0.03
CA LYS A 122 8.49 -10.74 -0.31
C LYS A 122 7.18 -10.25 0.30
N GLU A 123 7.18 -9.86 1.58
CA GLU A 123 5.97 -9.35 2.23
C GLU A 123 5.44 -8.06 1.57
N PHE A 124 6.36 -7.18 1.14
CA PHE A 124 6.00 -5.99 0.37
C PHE A 124 5.30 -6.39 -0.94
N ARG A 125 5.94 -7.26 -1.72
CA ARG A 125 5.41 -7.76 -3.01
C ARG A 125 4.06 -8.44 -2.85
N ASP A 126 3.92 -9.35 -1.89
CA ASP A 126 2.66 -10.05 -1.66
C ASP A 126 1.51 -9.09 -1.31
N ALA A 127 1.79 -8.06 -0.50
CA ALA A 127 0.78 -7.07 -0.13
C ALA A 127 0.30 -6.27 -1.35
N VAL A 128 1.22 -5.74 -2.16
CA VAL A 128 0.86 -4.96 -3.36
C VAL A 128 0.22 -5.85 -4.43
N ALA A 129 0.71 -7.07 -4.62
CA ALA A 129 0.15 -8.02 -5.57
C ALA A 129 -1.34 -8.29 -5.30
N ILE A 130 -1.72 -8.48 -4.04
CA ILE A 130 -3.13 -8.74 -3.68
C ILE A 130 -3.96 -7.45 -3.77
N HIS A 131 -3.50 -6.35 -3.18
CA HIS A 131 -4.30 -5.13 -3.06
C HIS A 131 -4.45 -4.37 -4.37
N LEU A 132 -3.37 -4.25 -5.14
CA LEU A 132 -3.33 -3.47 -6.36
C LEU A 132 -3.41 -4.34 -7.60
N THR A 133 -2.47 -5.27 -7.81
CA THR A 133 -2.46 -6.11 -9.02
C THR A 133 -3.71 -6.98 -9.11
N GLY A 134 -4.17 -7.55 -8.00
CA GLY A 134 -5.39 -8.34 -7.98
C GLY A 134 -6.64 -7.54 -8.27
N THR A 135 -6.72 -6.30 -7.80
CA THR A 135 -7.80 -5.36 -8.14
C THR A 135 -7.78 -5.01 -9.62
N PHE A 136 -6.61 -4.66 -10.14
CA PHE A 136 -6.43 -4.32 -11.55
C PHE A 136 -6.84 -5.50 -12.44
N TRP A 137 -6.28 -6.68 -12.18
CA TRP A 137 -6.51 -7.85 -13.03
C TRP A 137 -7.94 -8.34 -12.97
N THR A 138 -8.55 -8.38 -11.78
CA THR A 138 -9.98 -8.72 -11.66
C THR A 138 -10.85 -7.75 -12.45
N SER A 139 -10.55 -6.45 -12.38
CA SER A 139 -11.32 -5.42 -13.10
C SER A 139 -11.18 -5.59 -14.60
N VAL A 140 -9.94 -5.65 -15.12
CA VAL A 140 -9.66 -5.70 -16.56
C VAL A 140 -10.11 -7.01 -17.19
N SER A 141 -9.81 -8.16 -16.57
CA SER A 141 -10.27 -9.46 -17.08
C SER A 141 -11.81 -9.57 -17.05
N GLY A 142 -12.42 -9.00 -16.01
CA GLY A 142 -13.87 -8.95 -15.86
C GLY A 142 -14.58 -8.20 -16.98
N LEU A 143 -13.93 -7.22 -17.60
CA LEU A 143 -14.49 -6.47 -18.73
C LEU A 143 -14.90 -7.35 -19.90
N SER A 144 -14.31 -8.54 -20.07
CA SER A 144 -14.68 -9.49 -21.13
C SER A 144 -16.07 -10.10 -20.93
N ALA A 145 -16.58 -10.08 -19.70
CA ALA A 145 -17.88 -10.60 -19.28
C ALA A 145 -18.88 -9.48 -18.90
N MET A 146 -18.48 -8.20 -18.92
CA MET A 146 -19.34 -7.07 -18.56
C MET A 146 -19.93 -6.36 -19.79
N GLU A 147 -21.17 -5.90 -19.65
CA GLU A 147 -21.93 -5.14 -20.65
C GLU A 147 -22.24 -3.71 -20.18
N ARG A 148 -22.91 -2.92 -21.04
CA ARG A 148 -23.39 -1.56 -20.69
C ARG A 148 -24.25 -1.59 -19.42
N GLY A 149 -24.05 -0.62 -18.55
CA GLY A 149 -24.67 -0.55 -17.22
C GLY A 149 -23.91 -1.29 -16.12
N GLY A 150 -22.79 -1.95 -16.45
CA GLY A 150 -21.94 -2.65 -15.49
C GLY A 150 -21.31 -1.73 -14.44
N LYS A 151 -20.95 -2.27 -13.27
CA LYS A 151 -20.37 -1.50 -12.16
C LYS A 151 -19.17 -2.23 -11.56
N ILE A 152 -18.09 -1.50 -11.34
CA ILE A 152 -16.90 -1.94 -10.63
C ILE A 152 -16.82 -1.13 -9.34
N ILE A 153 -17.02 -1.79 -8.20
CA ILE A 153 -16.89 -1.19 -6.87
C ILE A 153 -15.60 -1.65 -6.25
N THR A 154 -14.78 -0.71 -5.84
CA THR A 154 -13.44 -0.96 -5.32
C THR A 154 -13.39 -0.59 -3.85
N ILE A 155 -13.06 -1.56 -2.98
CA ILE A 155 -12.92 -1.31 -1.54
C ILE A 155 -11.47 -0.96 -1.26
N ALA A 156 -11.21 0.29 -0.86
CA ALA A 156 -9.90 0.78 -0.50
C ALA A 156 -9.82 1.07 1.01
N THR A 157 -9.43 2.28 1.42
CA THR A 157 -9.28 2.63 2.85
C THR A 157 -9.20 4.14 3.07
N PHE A 158 -9.79 4.60 4.17
CA PHE A 158 -9.76 6.01 4.58
C PHE A 158 -8.33 6.54 4.80
N PHE A 159 -7.35 5.68 5.09
CA PHE A 159 -5.94 6.09 5.23
C PHE A 159 -5.29 6.59 3.94
N THR A 160 -5.94 6.39 2.80
CA THR A 160 -5.46 6.85 1.48
C THR A 160 -6.36 7.89 0.85
N GLU A 161 -7.26 8.47 1.65
CA GLU A 161 -7.93 9.71 1.26
C GLU A 161 -6.93 10.86 1.22
N GLU A 162 -7.15 11.74 0.26
CA GLU A 162 -6.29 12.88 0.01
C GLU A 162 -7.08 14.16 0.20
N ASN A 163 -6.52 15.06 1.00
CA ASN A 163 -6.96 16.45 1.07
C ASN A 163 -5.85 17.34 0.51
N ARG A 164 -6.20 18.58 0.15
CA ARG A 164 -5.29 19.52 -0.52
C ARG A 164 -3.90 19.65 0.13
N TYR A 165 -3.84 19.65 1.47
CA TYR A 165 -2.59 19.81 2.22
C TYR A 165 -2.21 18.58 3.05
N GLU A 166 -3.04 17.55 3.06
CA GLU A 166 -2.93 16.46 4.02
C GLU A 166 -2.92 15.11 3.30
N GLN A 167 -2.06 14.24 3.79
CA GLN A 167 -2.05 12.83 3.44
C GLN A 167 -1.96 12.02 4.72
N ARG A 168 -2.99 11.24 5.02
CA ARG A 168 -3.01 10.40 6.22
C ARG A 168 -1.87 9.37 6.17
N PRO A 169 -1.11 9.20 7.26
CA PRO A 169 -0.14 8.11 7.41
C PRO A 169 -0.80 6.90 8.06
N TYR A 170 -0.26 5.69 7.82
CA TYR A 170 -0.67 4.51 8.56
C TYR A 170 0.55 3.66 8.96
N ARG A 171 1.09 3.98 10.15
CA ARG A 171 2.31 3.33 10.67
C ARG A 171 2.23 1.81 10.57
N PHE A 172 3.37 1.23 10.18
CA PHE A 172 3.62 -0.18 9.95
C PHE A 172 2.94 -0.77 8.73
N ARG A 173 2.41 0.08 7.83
CA ARG A 173 1.56 -0.34 6.70
C ARG A 173 2.01 0.27 5.38
N ALA A 174 3.28 0.67 5.24
CA ALA A 174 3.79 1.34 4.04
C ALA A 174 3.48 0.62 2.70
N PRO A 175 3.63 -0.72 2.57
CA PRO A 175 3.25 -1.40 1.31
C PRO A 175 1.74 -1.35 1.05
N TYR A 176 0.94 -1.41 2.12
CA TYR A 176 -0.51 -1.34 2.05
C TYR A 176 -0.98 0.06 1.64
N THR A 177 -0.43 1.14 2.22
CA THR A 177 -0.82 2.50 1.86
C THR A 177 -0.42 2.86 0.44
N ALA A 178 0.76 2.41 -0.02
CA ALA A 178 1.17 2.55 -1.42
C ALA A 178 0.17 1.89 -2.39
N ALA A 179 -0.17 0.62 -2.14
CA ALA A 179 -1.10 -0.12 -2.98
C ALA A 179 -2.51 0.49 -2.98
N GLN A 180 -3.00 0.94 -1.82
CA GLN A 180 -4.34 1.52 -1.68
C GLN A 180 -4.46 2.92 -2.30
N GLY A 181 -3.39 3.72 -2.24
CA GLY A 181 -3.31 5.01 -2.93
C GLY A 181 -3.44 4.86 -4.44
N ALA A 182 -2.68 3.93 -5.02
CA ALA A 182 -2.83 3.54 -6.43
C ALA A 182 -4.23 2.98 -6.72
N LYS A 183 -4.80 2.17 -5.82
CA LYS A 183 -6.12 1.55 -5.99
C LYS A 183 -7.24 2.59 -6.13
N ASN A 184 -7.21 3.65 -5.32
CA ASN A 184 -8.17 4.77 -5.42
C ASN A 184 -8.07 5.45 -6.79
N ARG A 185 -6.87 5.76 -7.24
CA ARG A 185 -6.65 6.42 -8.53
C ARG A 185 -6.92 5.51 -9.73
N LEU A 186 -6.68 4.21 -9.59
CA LEU A 186 -7.04 3.22 -10.59
C LEU A 186 -8.57 3.20 -10.82
N ALA A 187 -9.38 3.29 -9.77
CA ALA A 187 -10.83 3.35 -9.91
C ALA A 187 -11.29 4.57 -10.72
N GLU A 188 -10.66 5.74 -10.49
CA GLU A 188 -10.91 6.96 -11.26
C GLU A 188 -10.46 6.82 -12.73
N ALA A 189 -9.28 6.25 -12.97
CA ALA A 189 -8.76 6.00 -14.32
C ALA A 189 -9.67 5.05 -15.12
N LEU A 190 -10.11 3.95 -14.51
CA LEU A 190 -11.06 3.02 -15.13
C LEU A 190 -12.41 3.69 -15.41
N ALA A 191 -12.88 4.60 -14.56
CA ALA A 191 -14.12 5.31 -14.82
C ALA A 191 -14.07 6.17 -16.09
N TRP A 192 -12.91 6.80 -16.35
CA TRP A 192 -12.67 7.52 -17.60
C TRP A 192 -12.54 6.58 -18.79
N GLU A 193 -11.78 5.49 -18.67
CA GLU A 193 -11.58 4.52 -19.76
C GLU A 193 -12.87 3.82 -20.20
N LEU A 194 -13.78 3.59 -19.26
CA LEU A 194 -14.97 2.77 -19.47
C LEU A 194 -16.24 3.58 -19.74
N ALA A 195 -16.13 4.91 -19.80
CA ALA A 195 -17.27 5.81 -19.98
C ALA A 195 -18.07 5.50 -21.26
N GLU A 196 -17.40 5.27 -22.40
CA GLU A 196 -18.07 4.96 -23.67
C GLU A 196 -18.80 3.60 -23.66
N ARG A 197 -18.33 2.68 -22.80
CA ARG A 197 -18.96 1.37 -22.56
C ARG A 197 -20.11 1.44 -21.55
N ASP A 198 -20.40 2.61 -20.97
CA ASP A 198 -21.36 2.78 -19.87
C ASP A 198 -21.11 1.80 -18.71
N ILE A 199 -19.83 1.54 -18.40
CA ILE A 199 -19.43 0.79 -17.20
C ILE A 199 -18.88 1.79 -16.19
N ARG A 200 -19.43 1.78 -14.98
CA ARG A 200 -19.03 2.69 -13.91
C ARG A 200 -17.93 2.06 -13.07
N SER A 201 -17.01 2.89 -12.60
CA SER A 201 -15.97 2.50 -11.66
C SER A 201 -15.94 3.48 -10.50
N ILE A 202 -16.12 2.97 -9.29
CA ILE A 202 -16.28 3.76 -8.06
C ILE A 202 -15.42 3.11 -6.98
N SER A 203 -14.69 3.93 -6.22
CA SER A 203 -14.00 3.46 -5.02
C SER A 203 -14.76 3.88 -3.76
N THR A 204 -14.65 3.11 -2.70
CA THR A 204 -15.08 3.52 -1.36
C THR A 204 -14.00 3.23 -0.34
N ASN A 205 -13.91 4.11 0.65
CA ASN A 205 -12.87 4.10 1.67
C ASN A 205 -13.45 3.85 3.05
N PRO A 206 -13.63 2.58 3.45
CA PRO A 206 -14.03 2.24 4.81
C PRO A 206 -13.03 2.76 5.85
N GLY A 207 -13.58 3.21 6.97
CA GLY A 207 -12.87 3.42 8.24
C GLY A 207 -12.44 2.09 8.90
N PRO A 208 -12.06 2.11 10.18
CA PRO A 208 -11.89 0.90 10.98
C PRO A 208 -13.18 0.08 11.02
N VAL A 209 -13.07 -1.25 10.80
CA VAL A 209 -14.22 -2.17 10.77
C VAL A 209 -14.04 -3.26 11.82
N HIS A 210 -15.07 -3.50 12.64
CA HIS A 210 -15.12 -4.59 13.61
C HIS A 210 -14.85 -5.94 12.91
N SER A 211 -13.69 -6.52 13.21
CA SER A 211 -13.26 -7.79 12.62
C SER A 211 -12.14 -8.44 13.42
N ASP A 212 -12.11 -9.77 13.38
CA ASP A 212 -10.98 -10.58 13.86
C ASP A 212 -9.64 -10.08 13.31
N ARG A 213 -9.62 -9.57 12.07
CA ARG A 213 -8.41 -9.01 11.46
C ARG A 213 -7.84 -7.84 12.24
N ILE A 214 -8.67 -6.91 12.71
CA ILE A 214 -8.18 -5.76 13.50
C ILE A 214 -7.71 -6.23 14.87
N TYR A 215 -8.51 -7.03 15.58
CA TYR A 215 -8.28 -7.39 16.97
C TYR A 215 -7.22 -8.46 17.19
N LYS A 216 -7.12 -9.43 16.28
CA LYS A 216 -6.19 -10.57 16.39
C LYS A 216 -4.94 -10.41 15.52
N THR A 217 -4.90 -9.42 14.63
CA THR A 217 -3.75 -9.27 13.71
C THR A 217 -3.20 -7.86 13.67
N VAL A 218 -3.97 -6.85 13.30
CA VAL A 218 -3.40 -5.52 13.02
C VAL A 218 -2.89 -4.82 14.28
N TYR A 219 -3.74 -4.67 15.31
CA TYR A 219 -3.31 -3.98 16.54
C TYR A 219 -2.28 -4.77 17.35
N PRO A 220 -2.42 -6.09 17.56
CA PRO A 220 -1.41 -6.87 18.27
C PRO A 220 -0.04 -6.87 17.57
N LYS A 221 0.00 -6.97 16.23
CA LYS A 221 1.29 -6.90 15.50
C LYS A 221 1.90 -5.50 15.50
N ALA A 222 1.08 -4.45 15.44
CA ALA A 222 1.57 -3.09 15.61
C ALA A 222 2.17 -2.86 17.01
N ALA A 223 1.50 -3.38 18.05
CA ALA A 223 2.01 -3.37 19.41
C ALA A 223 3.32 -4.14 19.57
N ALA A 224 3.41 -5.32 18.96
CA ALA A 224 4.62 -6.12 18.91
C ALA A 224 5.77 -5.36 18.23
N GLU A 225 5.52 -4.66 17.12
CA GLU A 225 6.55 -3.87 16.44
C GLU A 225 7.00 -2.67 17.29
N PHE A 226 6.06 -1.98 17.97
CA PHE A 226 6.45 -0.95 18.94
C PHE A 226 7.37 -1.51 20.03
N LEU A 227 7.05 -2.70 20.55
CA LEU A 227 7.87 -3.34 21.57
C LEU A 227 9.23 -3.78 21.03
N ARG A 228 9.29 -4.25 19.78
CA ARG A 228 10.55 -4.62 19.10
C ARG A 228 11.48 -3.43 18.95
N VAL A 229 10.93 -2.26 18.57
CA VAL A 229 11.70 -1.02 18.37
C VAL A 229 12.05 -0.35 19.70
N GLY A 230 11.10 -0.27 20.64
CA GLY A 230 11.29 0.37 21.94
C GLY A 230 12.05 -0.48 22.96
N GLY A 231 12.14 -1.79 22.74
CA GLY A 231 12.76 -2.76 23.63
C GLY A 231 11.81 -3.31 24.70
N TYR A 232 12.13 -4.49 25.22
CA TYR A 232 11.48 -5.09 26.39
C TYR A 232 12.54 -5.65 27.35
N PRO A 233 12.46 -5.38 28.66
CA PRO A 233 13.46 -5.88 29.62
C PRO A 233 13.65 -7.40 29.52
N GLY A 234 14.90 -7.83 29.37
CA GLY A 234 15.24 -9.26 29.28
C GLY A 234 15.12 -9.89 27.88
N LEU A 235 14.66 -9.16 26.86
CA LEU A 235 14.58 -9.64 25.47
C LEU A 235 15.25 -8.66 24.50
N SER A 236 16.04 -9.20 23.57
CA SER A 236 16.51 -8.49 22.37
C SER A 236 15.39 -8.30 21.36
N SER A 237 15.56 -7.40 20.39
CA SER A 237 14.57 -7.20 19.32
C SER A 237 14.29 -8.48 18.50
N VAL A 238 15.31 -9.31 18.26
CA VAL A 238 15.16 -10.61 17.59
C VAL A 238 14.33 -11.58 18.43
N GLU A 239 14.48 -11.55 19.76
CA GLU A 239 13.69 -12.38 20.66
C GLU A 239 12.25 -11.88 20.79
N VAL A 240 12.02 -10.56 20.77
CA VAL A 240 10.66 -10.00 20.68
C VAL A 240 9.95 -10.45 19.40
N GLU A 241 10.65 -10.54 18.27
CA GLU A 241 10.09 -11.13 17.04
C GLU A 241 9.74 -12.60 17.21
N ARG A 242 10.57 -13.37 17.93
CA ARG A 242 10.27 -14.78 18.24
C ARG A 242 9.02 -14.92 19.12
N VAL A 243 8.87 -14.06 20.13
CA VAL A 243 7.63 -13.95 20.93
C VAL A 243 6.44 -13.61 20.05
N THR A 244 6.61 -12.65 19.14
CA THR A 244 5.56 -12.23 18.20
C THR A 244 5.11 -13.37 17.28
N ALA A 245 6.05 -14.19 16.80
CA ALA A 245 5.74 -15.30 15.91
C ALA A 245 5.09 -16.48 16.63
N GLY A 246 5.58 -16.84 17.82
CA GLY A 246 5.17 -18.05 18.54
C GLY A 246 4.03 -17.86 19.54
N ALA A 247 3.98 -16.72 20.25
CA ALA A 247 3.04 -16.51 21.36
C ALA A 247 1.88 -15.57 21.00
N LEU A 248 2.09 -14.55 20.16
CA LEU A 248 1.03 -13.60 19.79
C LEU A 248 -0.22 -14.25 19.15
N PRO A 249 -0.11 -15.30 18.30
CA PRO A 249 -1.29 -15.97 17.75
C PRO A 249 -2.18 -16.66 18.80
N LEU A 250 -1.67 -16.87 20.01
CA LEU A 250 -2.39 -17.49 21.13
C LEU A 250 -3.18 -16.47 21.95
N LEU A 251 -3.09 -15.18 21.62
CA LEU A 251 -3.81 -14.13 22.32
C LEU A 251 -5.33 -14.35 22.21
N GLY A 252 -6.00 -14.49 23.36
CA GLY A 252 -7.43 -14.82 23.46
C GLY A 252 -7.76 -16.32 23.48
N GLU A 253 -6.75 -17.20 23.46
CA GLU A 253 -6.90 -18.62 23.78
C GLU A 253 -6.97 -18.87 25.30
N THR A 254 -7.17 -20.12 25.73
CA THR A 254 -7.21 -20.49 27.15
C THR A 254 -5.86 -20.27 27.84
N ASP A 255 -5.88 -19.94 29.14
CA ASP A 255 -4.67 -19.70 29.95
C ASP A 255 -3.63 -20.84 29.83
N ASP A 256 -4.10 -22.10 29.83
CA ASP A 256 -3.24 -23.27 29.65
C ASP A 256 -2.53 -23.29 28.29
N LYS A 257 -3.23 -22.94 27.21
CA LYS A 257 -2.64 -22.88 25.85
C LYS A 257 -1.63 -21.75 25.76
N VAL A 258 -1.96 -20.59 26.30
CA VAL A 258 -1.07 -19.42 26.34
C VAL A 258 0.19 -19.75 27.13
N ALA A 259 0.04 -20.31 28.34
CA ALA A 259 1.17 -20.68 29.19
C ALA A 259 2.10 -21.70 28.49
N LYS A 260 1.52 -22.73 27.86
CA LYS A 260 2.28 -23.72 27.09
C LYS A 260 3.04 -23.10 25.92
N GLY A 261 2.41 -22.20 25.17
CA GLY A 261 3.05 -21.51 24.05
C GLY A 261 4.16 -20.55 24.49
N CYS A 262 3.93 -19.78 25.56
CA CYS A 262 4.96 -18.91 26.15
C CYS A 262 6.17 -19.72 26.60
N ARG A 263 5.94 -20.89 27.22
CA ARG A 263 7.02 -21.78 27.63
C ARG A 263 7.79 -22.36 26.44
N GLN A 264 7.10 -22.77 25.38
CA GLN A 264 7.76 -23.25 24.16
C GLN A 264 8.67 -22.17 23.54
N VAL A 265 8.19 -20.92 23.46
CA VAL A 265 9.02 -19.80 22.97
C VAL A 265 10.22 -19.56 23.90
N ALA A 266 10.01 -19.66 25.22
CA ALA A 266 11.09 -19.52 26.20
C ALA A 266 12.16 -20.61 26.05
N ASP A 267 11.77 -21.87 25.80
CA ASP A 267 12.70 -22.96 25.49
C ASP A 267 13.54 -22.64 24.25
N GLU A 268 12.91 -22.14 23.19
CA GLU A 268 13.62 -21.75 21.96
C GLU A 268 14.61 -20.61 22.18
N ILE A 269 14.27 -19.64 23.04
CA ILE A 269 15.16 -18.54 23.43
C ILE A 269 16.30 -19.07 24.30
N ALA A 270 16.01 -19.87 25.32
CA ALA A 270 17.01 -20.46 26.22
C ALA A 270 18.04 -21.28 25.43
N LYS A 271 17.57 -22.08 24.47
CA LYS A 271 18.43 -22.84 23.56
C LYS A 271 19.30 -21.94 22.68
N ALA A 272 18.76 -20.85 22.15
CA ALA A 272 19.54 -19.89 21.37
C ALA A 272 20.61 -19.17 22.20
N ARG A 273 20.38 -19.00 23.51
CA ARG A 273 21.35 -18.43 24.46
C ARG A 273 22.35 -19.45 25.02
N GLY A 274 22.10 -20.75 24.88
CA GLY A 274 22.87 -21.80 25.57
C GLY A 274 22.56 -21.89 27.07
N GLU A 275 21.37 -21.47 27.50
CA GLU A 275 20.95 -21.32 28.90
C GLU A 275 19.78 -22.25 29.27
N GLU A 276 19.81 -23.51 28.83
CA GLU A 276 18.68 -24.47 28.85
C GLU A 276 18.30 -25.05 30.23
N SER A 277 18.72 -24.44 31.35
CA SER A 277 18.31 -24.93 32.67
C SER A 277 16.81 -24.70 32.90
N GLU A 278 16.14 -25.62 33.61
CA GLU A 278 14.71 -25.50 33.91
C GLU A 278 14.37 -24.18 34.63
N GLU A 279 15.28 -23.69 35.48
CA GLU A 279 15.13 -22.40 36.15
C GLU A 279 15.16 -21.21 35.17
N ASN A 280 16.06 -21.23 34.19
CA ASN A 280 16.17 -20.19 33.17
C ASN A 280 14.98 -20.21 32.22
N VAL A 281 14.55 -21.39 31.77
CA VAL A 281 13.35 -21.56 30.96
C VAL A 281 12.13 -21.00 31.67
N LYS A 282 11.97 -21.28 32.97
CA LYS A 282 10.86 -20.75 33.76
C LYS A 282 10.87 -19.21 33.80
N LYS A 283 12.03 -18.58 34.10
CA LYS A 283 12.18 -17.11 34.11
C LYS A 283 11.92 -16.49 32.73
N LEU A 284 12.40 -17.13 31.67
CA LEU A 284 12.14 -16.70 30.30
C LEU A 284 10.65 -16.84 29.95
N SER A 285 9.99 -17.90 30.38
CA SER A 285 8.55 -18.09 30.16
C SER A 285 7.73 -16.98 30.82
N GLU A 286 8.10 -16.56 32.04
CA GLU A 286 7.50 -15.41 32.71
C GLU A 286 7.77 -14.10 31.95
N THR A 287 8.98 -13.92 31.42
CA THR A 287 9.36 -12.76 30.60
C THR A 287 8.59 -12.71 29.28
N VAL A 288 8.44 -13.85 28.60
CA VAL A 288 7.66 -14.00 27.36
C VAL A 288 6.18 -13.71 27.61
N ALA A 289 5.61 -14.24 28.69
CA ALA A 289 4.23 -13.96 29.08
C ALA A 289 4.03 -12.46 29.40
N GLY A 290 4.97 -11.83 30.10
CA GLY A 290 4.96 -10.40 30.36
C GLY A 290 5.04 -9.55 29.09
N ALA A 291 5.87 -9.95 28.11
CA ALA A 291 5.96 -9.29 26.82
C ALA A 291 4.64 -9.41 26.04
N LEU A 292 4.02 -10.59 26.02
CA LEU A 292 2.71 -10.82 25.39
C LEU A 292 1.62 -9.95 26.03
N ALA A 293 1.56 -9.89 27.36
CA ALA A 293 0.63 -9.03 28.09
C ALA A 293 0.86 -7.54 27.76
N LYS A 294 2.12 -7.11 27.64
CA LYS A 294 2.43 -5.74 27.23
C LYS A 294 2.00 -5.43 25.80
N MET A 295 2.14 -6.38 24.87
CA MET A 295 1.62 -6.24 23.51
C MET A 295 0.10 -6.08 23.52
N GLN A 296 -0.62 -6.84 24.35
CA GLN A 296 -2.06 -6.70 24.52
C GLN A 296 -2.45 -5.29 25.02
N GLU A 297 -1.80 -4.82 26.09
CA GLU A 297 -2.05 -3.49 26.67
C GLU A 297 -1.87 -2.37 25.63
N ILE A 298 -0.80 -2.45 24.82
CA ILE A 298 -0.55 -1.47 23.76
C ILE A 298 -1.60 -1.59 22.65
N ALA A 299 -2.02 -2.79 22.27
CA ALA A 299 -3.05 -3.01 21.25
C ALA A 299 -4.40 -2.43 21.69
N GLU A 300 -4.80 -2.63 22.95
CA GLU A 300 -5.99 -2.03 23.55
C GLU A 300 -5.91 -0.50 23.58
N LYS A 301 -4.74 0.06 23.89
CA LYS A 301 -4.50 1.51 23.82
C LYS A 301 -4.64 2.06 22.39
N ILE A 302 -4.12 1.35 21.38
CA ILE A 302 -4.29 1.72 19.97
C ILE A 302 -5.77 1.74 19.61
N GLN A 303 -6.50 0.68 19.98
CA GLN A 303 -7.94 0.57 19.75
C GLN A 303 -8.71 1.72 20.40
N ASN A 304 -8.47 1.98 21.69
CA ASN A 304 -9.14 3.03 22.46
C ASN A 304 -8.83 4.45 21.94
N ASN A 305 -7.62 4.67 21.42
CA ASN A 305 -7.29 5.94 20.79
C ASN A 305 -7.98 6.09 19.43
N THR A 306 -8.10 4.99 18.69
CA THR A 306 -8.78 4.99 17.38
C THR A 306 -10.27 5.25 17.54
N SER A 307 -10.93 4.63 18.53
CA SER A 307 -12.37 4.87 18.78
C SER A 307 -12.67 6.32 19.14
N LYS A 308 -11.79 6.97 19.92
CA LYS A 308 -11.92 8.41 20.25
C LYS A 308 -11.83 9.36 19.05
N MET A 309 -11.33 8.88 17.91
CA MET A 309 -11.31 9.66 16.67
C MET A 309 -12.61 9.53 15.86
N ILE A 310 -13.52 8.66 16.28
CA ILE A 310 -14.77 8.38 15.57
C ILE A 310 -15.92 9.15 16.23
N VAL A 311 -16.77 9.78 15.43
CA VAL A 311 -17.90 10.63 15.89
C VAL A 311 -18.71 9.99 17.03
N ASP A 312 -19.03 8.71 16.89
CA ASP A 312 -19.86 7.93 17.81
C ASP A 312 -19.05 6.94 18.68
N GLY A 313 -17.72 6.93 18.56
CA GLY A 313 -16.86 6.01 19.29
C GLY A 313 -16.86 4.56 18.78
N GLU A 314 -17.64 4.25 17.74
CA GLU A 314 -17.90 2.88 17.31
C GLU A 314 -17.26 2.58 15.95
N PHE A 315 -16.61 1.42 15.81
CA PHE A 315 -16.09 1.03 14.50
C PHE A 315 -17.25 0.65 13.59
N LEU A 316 -17.02 0.69 12.28
CA LEU A 316 -18.04 0.22 11.34
C LEU A 316 -18.27 -1.29 11.52
N THR A 317 -19.51 -1.72 11.35
CA THR A 317 -19.82 -3.13 11.15
C THR A 317 -19.48 -3.53 9.71
N GLN A 318 -19.44 -4.84 9.45
CA GLN A 318 -19.23 -5.32 8.08
C GLN A 318 -20.48 -5.05 7.23
N GLU A 319 -21.64 -5.02 7.88
CA GLU A 319 -22.94 -4.69 7.33
C GLU A 319 -23.02 -3.23 6.89
N ASP A 320 -22.48 -2.27 7.66
CA ASP A 320 -22.42 -0.86 7.25
C ASP A 320 -21.66 -0.68 5.93
N VAL A 321 -20.53 -1.38 5.79
CA VAL A 321 -19.74 -1.37 4.55
C VAL A 321 -20.52 -2.03 3.42
N ALA A 322 -21.22 -3.14 3.69
CA ALA A 322 -22.06 -3.80 2.70
C ALA A 322 -23.21 -2.91 2.22
N GLU A 323 -23.86 -2.17 3.11
CA GLU A 323 -24.92 -1.21 2.76
C GLU A 323 -24.42 -0.06 1.90
N MET A 324 -23.24 0.47 2.21
CA MET A 324 -22.58 1.44 1.33
C MET A 324 -22.39 0.85 -0.07
N VAL A 325 -21.85 -0.37 -0.20
CA VAL A 325 -21.68 -1.03 -1.51
C VAL A 325 -23.01 -1.18 -2.26
N MET A 326 -24.09 -1.54 -1.57
CA MET A 326 -25.42 -1.63 -2.17
C MET A 326 -25.93 -0.28 -2.71
N ASN A 327 -25.64 0.81 -2.01
CA ASN A 327 -25.97 2.16 -2.45
C ASN A 327 -25.12 2.58 -3.66
N LEU A 328 -23.82 2.29 -3.65
CA LEU A 328 -22.93 2.57 -4.78
C LEU A 328 -23.29 1.75 -6.02
N CYS A 329 -23.93 0.59 -5.85
CA CYS A 329 -24.43 -0.25 -6.93
C CYS A 329 -25.80 0.17 -7.49
N ASP A 330 -26.47 1.15 -6.87
CA ASP A 330 -27.74 1.68 -7.37
C ASP A 330 -27.57 2.34 -8.74
N GLU A 331 -28.54 2.17 -9.64
CA GLU A 331 -28.47 2.71 -11.01
C GLU A 331 -28.39 4.23 -11.05
N LYS A 332 -29.15 4.93 -10.19
CA LYS A 332 -29.16 6.39 -10.17
C LYS A 332 -27.90 6.91 -9.49
N ILE A 333 -27.57 6.36 -8.32
CA ILE A 333 -26.41 6.81 -7.55
C ILE A 333 -25.12 6.57 -8.35
N SER A 334 -24.91 5.35 -8.86
CA SER A 334 -23.67 5.01 -9.61
C SER A 334 -23.39 5.91 -10.81
N LYS A 335 -24.44 6.45 -11.47
CA LYS A 335 -24.29 7.44 -12.55
C LYS A 335 -23.82 8.79 -12.05
N LEU A 336 -24.34 9.26 -10.92
CA LEU A 336 -24.02 10.58 -10.35
C LEU A 336 -22.60 10.65 -9.80
N ILE A 337 -22.08 9.54 -9.29
CA ILE A 337 -20.79 9.47 -8.60
C ILE A 337 -19.75 8.59 -9.33
N ASN A 338 -19.94 8.32 -10.63
CA ASN A 338 -18.95 7.58 -11.41
C ASN A 338 -17.56 8.25 -11.34
N GLY A 339 -16.51 7.47 -11.14
CA GLY A 339 -15.13 7.98 -11.02
C GLY A 339 -14.87 8.75 -9.74
N ARG A 340 -15.67 8.55 -8.68
CA ARG A 340 -15.43 9.14 -7.36
C ARG A 340 -14.88 8.11 -6.39
N VAL A 341 -14.08 8.62 -5.45
CA VAL A 341 -13.67 7.92 -4.24
C VAL A 341 -14.60 8.40 -3.12
N ILE A 342 -15.46 7.53 -2.63
CA ILE A 342 -16.50 7.86 -1.65
C ILE A 342 -15.99 7.53 -0.25
N PRO A 343 -15.84 8.54 0.64
CA PRO A 343 -15.57 8.28 2.04
C PRO A 343 -16.63 7.39 2.65
N ASN A 344 -16.21 6.39 3.41
CA ASN A 344 -17.09 5.51 4.16
C ASN A 344 -16.51 5.35 5.57
N ASP A 345 -16.34 6.48 6.23
CA ASP A 345 -15.83 6.54 7.57
C ASP A 345 -16.47 7.70 8.34
N ARG A 346 -16.37 7.63 9.66
CA ARG A 346 -16.79 8.69 10.59
C ARG A 346 -15.60 9.20 11.39
N VAL A 347 -14.39 9.15 10.80
CA VAL A 347 -13.11 9.33 11.49
C VAL A 347 -12.58 10.75 11.31
N PHE A 348 -12.45 11.48 12.41
CA PHE A 348 -11.68 12.71 12.47
C PHE A 348 -10.22 12.39 12.80
N TYR A 349 -9.44 12.18 11.74
CA TYR A 349 -8.01 11.94 11.86
C TYR A 349 -7.22 13.25 11.63
N PRO A 350 -6.71 13.92 12.68
CA PRO A 350 -5.95 15.16 12.50
C PRO A 350 -4.60 14.85 11.84
N VAL A 351 -4.36 15.45 10.67
CA VAL A 351 -3.10 15.33 9.93
C VAL A 351 -2.44 16.71 9.88
N LYS A 352 -1.16 16.79 10.23
CA LYS A 352 -0.40 18.03 10.01
C LYS A 352 -0.24 18.26 8.49
N PRO A 353 -0.28 19.51 8.00
CA PRO A 353 0.00 19.80 6.60
C PRO A 353 1.33 19.18 6.16
N VAL A 354 1.29 18.32 5.14
CA VAL A 354 2.42 17.53 4.64
C VAL A 354 2.66 17.75 3.15
N VAL A 355 1.71 18.38 2.45
CA VAL A 355 1.79 18.70 1.03
C VAL A 355 2.09 20.19 0.85
N GLY A 356 3.19 20.48 0.16
CA GLY A 356 3.63 21.83 -0.23
C GLY A 356 3.69 22.01 -1.75
N THR A 357 3.88 23.25 -2.19
CA THR A 357 4.03 23.60 -3.63
C THR A 357 5.40 24.19 -3.95
N ALA A 358 6.21 24.47 -2.94
CA ALA A 358 7.57 24.97 -3.10
C ALA A 358 8.48 24.39 -2.02
N VAL A 359 9.76 24.29 -2.34
CA VAL A 359 10.82 24.02 -1.38
C VAL A 359 11.50 25.36 -1.10
N ASP A 360 11.31 25.90 0.10
CA ASP A 360 12.05 27.10 0.51
C ASP A 360 13.54 26.71 0.63
N GLY A 361 14.40 27.42 -0.09
CA GLY A 361 15.82 27.07 -0.19
C GLY A 361 16.60 28.09 -0.99
N SER A 362 17.92 28.01 -0.94
CA SER A 362 18.78 28.92 -1.70
C SER A 362 18.72 28.56 -3.19
N LYS A 363 19.03 29.54 -4.06
CA LYS A 363 19.23 29.29 -5.50
C LYS A 363 20.49 28.47 -5.80
N GLN A 364 21.36 28.32 -4.79
CA GLN A 364 22.61 27.56 -4.83
C GLN A 364 22.72 26.79 -3.51
N PRO A 365 22.19 25.55 -3.43
CA PRO A 365 22.27 24.75 -2.22
C PRO A 365 23.72 24.43 -1.87
N ASP A 366 24.06 24.47 -0.58
CA ASP A 366 25.39 24.06 -0.11
C ASP A 366 25.41 22.55 0.13
N LEU A 367 26.16 21.85 -0.72
CA LEU A 367 26.33 20.40 -0.64
C LEU A 367 27.74 20.01 -0.18
N LYS A 368 28.51 20.96 0.36
CA LYS A 368 29.86 20.70 0.84
C LYS A 368 29.91 19.53 1.81
N ASP A 369 30.92 18.69 1.62
CA ASP A 369 31.21 17.49 2.43
C ASP A 369 30.16 16.37 2.36
N ARG A 370 29.13 16.49 1.50
CA ARG A 370 28.04 15.50 1.38
C ARG A 370 28.29 14.42 0.34
N VAL A 371 27.90 13.19 0.65
CA VAL A 371 27.83 12.06 -0.28
C VAL A 371 26.41 11.90 -0.80
N ILE A 372 26.23 12.04 -2.11
CA ILE A 372 24.94 12.01 -2.80
C ILE A 372 24.90 10.83 -3.77
N VAL A 373 23.87 10.00 -3.63
CA VAL A 373 23.59 8.89 -4.55
C VAL A 373 22.35 9.24 -5.36
N LEU A 374 22.46 9.23 -6.69
CA LEU A 374 21.35 9.34 -7.62
C LEU A 374 21.06 7.95 -8.16
N THR A 375 19.79 7.57 -8.20
CA THR A 375 19.34 6.30 -8.77
C THR A 375 18.28 6.58 -9.82
N ILE A 376 18.31 5.86 -10.94
CA ILE A 376 17.36 6.03 -12.04
C ILE A 376 16.89 4.68 -12.57
N SER A 377 15.57 4.52 -12.64
CA SER A 377 14.95 3.29 -13.17
C SER A 377 14.64 3.36 -14.66
N SER A 378 14.44 4.57 -15.20
CA SER A 378 14.10 4.83 -16.61
C SER A 378 15.35 4.94 -17.51
N SER A 379 15.24 4.39 -18.72
CA SER A 379 16.23 4.56 -19.80
C SER A 379 15.83 5.65 -20.81
N SER A 380 14.80 6.46 -20.51
CA SER A 380 14.37 7.52 -21.41
C SER A 380 15.43 8.63 -21.49
N LYS A 381 15.65 9.18 -22.69
CA LYS A 381 16.63 10.27 -22.88
C LYS A 381 16.34 11.46 -21.97
N LYS A 382 15.06 11.84 -21.79
CA LYS A 382 14.65 12.94 -20.93
C LYS A 382 15.10 12.73 -19.49
N ASP A 383 14.91 11.53 -18.95
CA ASP A 383 15.24 11.21 -17.57
C ASP A 383 16.76 11.07 -17.37
N ILE A 384 17.46 10.50 -18.36
CA ILE A 384 18.92 10.45 -18.38
C ILE A 384 19.50 11.88 -18.33
N ASP A 385 19.04 12.77 -19.21
CA ASP A 385 19.51 14.16 -19.28
C ASP A 385 19.22 14.90 -17.95
N ARG A 386 18.05 14.66 -17.34
CA ARG A 386 17.68 15.20 -16.02
C ARG A 386 18.64 14.75 -14.93
N VAL A 387 18.92 13.45 -14.82
CA VAL A 387 19.84 12.90 -13.81
C VAL A 387 21.26 13.45 -13.99
N ARG A 388 21.75 13.51 -15.23
CA ARG A 388 23.06 14.10 -15.53
C ARG A 388 23.13 15.56 -15.11
N GLN A 389 22.08 16.34 -15.36
CA GLN A 389 22.03 17.74 -14.97
C GLN A 389 22.02 17.91 -13.45
N VAL A 390 21.23 17.12 -12.72
CA VAL A 390 21.22 17.15 -11.25
C VAL A 390 22.58 16.73 -10.68
N ALA A 391 23.22 15.70 -11.24
CA ALA A 391 24.56 15.27 -10.82
C ALA A 391 25.62 16.36 -11.03
N LYS A 392 25.61 17.05 -12.19
CA LYS A 392 26.51 18.19 -12.47
C LYS A 392 26.30 19.35 -11.50
N LEU A 393 25.03 19.70 -11.25
CA LEU A 393 24.69 20.77 -10.31
C LEU A 393 25.10 20.41 -8.88
N ALA A 394 24.94 19.15 -8.47
CA ALA A 394 25.42 18.67 -7.17
C ALA A 394 26.94 18.78 -7.02
N GLN A 395 27.72 18.38 -8.04
CA GLN A 395 29.18 18.56 -8.04
C GLN A 395 29.57 20.04 -7.98
N ALA A 396 28.91 20.89 -8.77
CA ALA A 396 29.15 22.34 -8.78
C ALA A 396 28.80 23.01 -7.45
N ALA A 397 27.82 22.47 -6.72
CA ALA A 397 27.44 22.87 -5.38
C ALA A 397 28.38 22.34 -4.26
N GLY A 398 29.48 21.68 -4.62
CA GLY A 398 30.53 21.25 -3.68
C GLY A 398 30.33 19.86 -3.07
N ALA A 399 29.42 19.03 -3.60
CA ALA A 399 29.24 17.66 -3.13
C ALA A 399 30.57 16.90 -3.09
N LYS A 400 30.88 16.29 -1.93
CA LYS A 400 32.10 15.49 -1.73
C LYS A 400 32.17 14.33 -2.70
N GLN A 401 31.04 13.66 -2.91
CA GLN A 401 30.93 12.58 -3.88
C GLN A 401 29.52 12.55 -4.46
N VAL A 402 29.44 12.37 -5.78
CA VAL A 402 28.20 12.10 -6.51
C VAL A 402 28.32 10.73 -7.16
N ILE A 403 27.36 9.84 -6.91
CA ILE A 403 27.31 8.48 -7.43
C ILE A 403 26.02 8.32 -8.24
N VAL A 404 26.10 7.78 -9.45
CA VAL A 404 24.92 7.52 -10.30
C VAL A 404 24.72 6.02 -10.48
N LEU A 405 23.58 5.50 -10.03
CA LEU A 405 23.21 4.10 -10.15
C LEU A 405 22.07 3.96 -11.17
N ALA A 406 22.35 3.33 -12.31
CA ALA A 406 21.36 3.11 -13.36
C ALA A 406 20.79 1.70 -13.29
N ASN A 407 19.51 1.53 -13.62
CA ASN A 407 18.88 0.19 -13.63
C ASN A 407 19.29 -0.65 -14.86
N SER A 408 19.82 -0.03 -15.91
CA SER A 408 20.26 -0.72 -17.14
C SER A 408 21.74 -0.53 -17.43
N GLN A 409 22.41 -1.65 -17.73
CA GLN A 409 23.80 -1.66 -18.20
C GLN A 409 23.99 -0.89 -19.52
N SER A 410 22.96 -0.83 -20.36
CA SER A 410 23.02 -0.11 -21.65
C SER A 410 23.23 1.39 -21.50
N ASP A 411 22.85 1.95 -20.35
CA ASP A 411 22.80 3.40 -20.14
C ASP A 411 24.12 3.93 -19.57
N MET A 412 25.01 3.04 -19.14
CA MET A 412 26.30 3.37 -18.52
C MET A 412 27.18 4.34 -19.32
N PRO A 413 27.27 4.24 -20.67
CA PRO A 413 28.01 5.23 -21.45
C PRO A 413 27.53 6.68 -21.26
N GLN A 414 26.28 6.90 -20.87
CA GLN A 414 25.71 8.24 -20.63
C GLN A 414 26.22 8.87 -19.32
N TYR A 415 26.76 8.06 -18.40
CA TYR A 415 27.17 8.48 -17.05
C TYR A 415 28.68 8.36 -16.80
N GLY A 416 29.49 8.18 -17.85
CA GLY A 416 30.94 7.99 -17.74
C GLY A 416 31.72 9.18 -17.13
N GLU A 417 31.09 10.36 -17.05
CA GLU A 417 31.63 11.55 -16.39
C GLU A 417 31.46 11.54 -14.85
N PHE A 418 30.74 10.54 -14.30
CA PHE A 418 30.49 10.38 -12.86
C PHE A 418 30.99 9.03 -12.34
N HIS A 419 31.10 8.90 -11.01
CA HIS A 419 31.19 7.57 -10.40
C HIS A 419 29.86 6.85 -10.62
N SER A 420 29.80 5.89 -11.55
CA SER A 420 28.53 5.29 -11.95
C SER A 420 28.61 3.77 -12.06
N HIS A 421 27.49 3.11 -11.76
CA HIS A 421 27.33 1.65 -11.86
C HIS A 421 25.93 1.28 -12.34
N ALA A 422 25.81 0.17 -13.06
CA ALA A 422 24.52 -0.44 -13.32
C ALA A 422 24.19 -1.42 -12.20
N ILE A 423 22.95 -1.40 -11.72
CA ILE A 423 22.47 -2.28 -10.66
C ILE A 423 21.10 -2.85 -11.02
N ASN A 424 20.77 -4.02 -10.47
CA ASN A 424 19.41 -4.53 -10.56
C ASN A 424 18.60 -3.93 -9.40
N MET A 425 17.77 -2.93 -9.70
CA MET A 425 16.99 -2.23 -8.65
C MET A 425 15.82 -3.06 -8.10
N LEU A 426 15.55 -4.24 -8.65
CA LEU A 426 14.57 -5.19 -8.12
C LEU A 426 15.18 -6.26 -7.21
N ASP A 427 16.51 -6.28 -7.10
CA ASP A 427 17.27 -7.21 -6.29
C ASP A 427 17.80 -6.54 -5.01
N GLU A 428 17.43 -7.13 -3.87
CA GLU A 428 17.76 -6.59 -2.55
C GLU A 428 19.26 -6.56 -2.29
N GLU A 429 19.97 -7.62 -2.67
CA GLU A 429 21.41 -7.73 -2.44
C GLU A 429 22.20 -6.76 -3.32
N SER A 430 21.77 -6.56 -4.57
CA SER A 430 22.35 -5.58 -5.48
C SER A 430 22.25 -4.16 -4.92
N VAL A 431 21.05 -3.73 -4.50
CA VAL A 431 20.83 -2.39 -3.93
C VAL A 431 21.56 -2.21 -2.60
N ARG A 432 21.46 -3.18 -1.68
CA ARG A 432 22.14 -3.12 -0.38
C ARG A 432 23.66 -3.09 -0.54
N GLY A 433 24.19 -3.97 -1.39
CA GLY A 433 25.63 -4.14 -1.61
C GLY A 433 26.27 -2.86 -2.14
N ILE A 434 25.65 -2.22 -3.13
CA ILE A 434 26.21 -0.99 -3.71
C ILE A 434 26.13 0.21 -2.74
N LEU A 435 25.05 0.34 -1.97
CA LEU A 435 24.92 1.41 -0.97
C LEU A 435 25.92 1.21 0.19
N ASN A 436 26.13 -0.03 0.64
CA ASN A 436 27.17 -0.35 1.61
C ASN A 436 28.56 -0.06 1.07
N THR A 437 28.83 -0.39 -0.19
CA THR A 437 30.10 -0.08 -0.85
C THR A 437 30.34 1.43 -0.92
N ALA A 438 29.32 2.20 -1.31
CA ALA A 438 29.38 3.65 -1.32
C ALA A 438 29.68 4.22 0.08
N ARG A 439 28.98 3.71 1.11
CA ARG A 439 29.20 4.11 2.50
C ARG A 439 30.64 3.84 2.97
N THR A 440 31.15 2.64 2.73
CA THR A 440 32.50 2.25 3.15
C THR A 440 33.58 3.05 2.43
N LYS A 441 33.40 3.33 1.14
CA LYS A 441 34.42 4.00 0.33
C LYS A 441 34.42 5.52 0.49
N PHE A 442 33.24 6.14 0.60
CA PHE A 442 33.10 7.59 0.55
C PHE A 442 32.65 8.22 1.89
N GLY A 443 32.29 7.39 2.87
CA GLY A 443 31.77 7.80 4.17
C GLY A 443 30.24 7.78 4.21
N LYS A 444 29.67 8.37 5.26
CA LYS A 444 28.22 8.43 5.47
C LYS A 444 27.51 8.96 4.21
N ILE A 445 26.44 8.27 3.78
CA ILE A 445 25.56 8.75 2.72
C ILE A 445 24.62 9.80 3.33
N ASP A 446 24.63 11.01 2.77
CA ASP A 446 23.79 12.11 3.25
C ASP A 446 22.46 12.16 2.50
N SER A 447 22.46 11.80 1.22
CA SER A 447 21.24 11.82 0.41
C SER A 447 21.19 10.74 -0.65
N VAL A 448 20.00 10.18 -0.85
CA VAL A 448 19.66 9.30 -1.97
C VAL A 448 18.50 9.92 -2.74
N ILE A 449 18.67 10.15 -4.04
CA ILE A 449 17.67 10.74 -4.93
C ILE A 449 17.29 9.67 -5.96
N HIS A 450 16.03 9.26 -5.98
CA HIS A 450 15.50 8.25 -6.89
C HIS A 450 14.60 8.87 -7.95
N PHE A 451 14.93 8.66 -9.22
CA PHE A 451 14.16 9.09 -10.38
C PHE A 451 13.39 7.90 -10.96
N THR A 452 12.07 7.97 -10.84
CA THR A 452 11.17 6.91 -11.35
C THR A 452 10.98 6.96 -12.87
N GLY A 453 11.17 8.14 -13.47
CA GLY A 453 10.81 8.41 -14.87
C GLY A 453 9.30 8.41 -15.09
N ASP A 454 8.88 8.27 -16.34
CA ASP A 454 7.46 8.27 -16.74
C ASP A 454 7.05 6.95 -17.41
N TYR A 455 5.76 6.84 -17.70
CA TYR A 455 5.18 5.79 -18.54
C TYR A 455 4.20 6.40 -19.55
N ASP A 456 3.82 5.63 -20.56
CA ASP A 456 2.91 6.11 -21.59
C ASP A 456 1.48 6.25 -21.07
N TYR A 457 1.08 7.48 -20.77
CA TYR A 457 -0.28 7.79 -20.34
C TYR A 457 -1.33 7.60 -21.44
N ASN A 458 -0.94 7.49 -22.72
CA ASN A 458 -1.89 7.26 -23.81
C ASN A 458 -2.35 5.80 -23.86
N ALA A 459 -1.53 4.88 -23.37
CA ALA A 459 -1.83 3.47 -23.35
C ALA A 459 -2.90 3.16 -22.29
N ALA A 460 -3.98 2.48 -22.70
CA ALA A 460 -5.09 2.19 -21.81
C ALA A 460 -4.76 1.06 -20.85
N PHE A 461 -5.01 1.25 -19.56
CA PHE A 461 -4.81 0.22 -18.54
C PHE A 461 -5.63 -1.03 -18.85
N SER A 462 -6.85 -0.86 -19.36
CA SER A 462 -7.71 -1.96 -19.84
C SER A 462 -7.15 -2.76 -21.02
N SER A 463 -6.10 -2.26 -21.70
CA SER A 463 -5.41 -2.95 -22.80
C SER A 463 -4.11 -3.64 -22.41
N PHE A 464 -3.65 -3.47 -21.16
CA PHE A 464 -2.36 -3.99 -20.75
C PHE A 464 -2.38 -5.50 -20.57
N THR A 465 -1.32 -6.13 -21.05
CA THR A 465 -0.93 -7.47 -20.60
C THR A 465 -0.51 -7.43 -19.13
N ARG A 466 -0.57 -8.58 -18.45
CA ARG A 466 -0.09 -8.71 -17.08
C ARG A 466 1.36 -8.24 -16.91
N LYS A 467 2.22 -8.62 -17.85
CA LYS A 467 3.64 -8.20 -17.86
C LYS A 467 3.80 -6.67 -17.90
N GLN A 468 3.03 -5.97 -18.73
CA GLN A 468 3.10 -4.50 -18.79
C GLN A 468 2.67 -3.85 -17.48
N TRP A 469 1.62 -4.38 -16.85
CA TRP A 469 1.18 -3.89 -15.53
C TRP A 469 2.23 -4.14 -14.46
N ASP A 470 2.77 -5.35 -14.38
CA ASP A 470 3.77 -5.72 -13.38
C ASP A 470 5.04 -4.85 -13.51
N LEU A 471 5.47 -4.51 -14.73
CA LEU A 471 6.58 -3.58 -14.96
C LEU A 471 6.31 -2.17 -14.39
N LEU A 472 5.08 -1.67 -14.44
CA LEU A 472 4.74 -0.39 -13.82
C LEU A 472 4.72 -0.48 -12.29
N VAL A 473 4.18 -1.57 -11.74
CA VAL A 473 4.19 -1.80 -10.28
C VAL A 473 5.64 -1.93 -9.77
N ASP A 474 6.49 -2.65 -10.50
CA ASP A 474 7.93 -2.73 -10.26
C ASP A 474 8.55 -1.33 -10.21
N ASN A 475 8.35 -0.54 -11.25
CA ASN A 475 9.01 0.76 -11.41
C ASN A 475 8.54 1.83 -10.41
N PHE A 476 7.25 1.86 -10.09
CA PHE A 476 6.66 2.97 -9.34
C PHE A 476 6.27 2.64 -7.91
N ILE A 477 6.34 1.38 -7.50
CA ILE A 477 6.02 0.96 -6.14
C ILE A 477 7.18 0.16 -5.52
N TYR A 478 7.63 -0.93 -6.17
CA TYR A 478 8.64 -1.79 -5.55
C TYR A 478 10.03 -1.17 -5.54
N ILE A 479 10.51 -0.64 -6.67
CA ILE A 479 11.83 0.01 -6.74
C ILE A 479 11.90 1.19 -5.76
N PRO A 480 10.95 2.16 -5.74
CA PRO A 480 10.98 3.25 -4.77
C PRO A 480 10.94 2.75 -3.32
N GLY A 481 10.17 1.70 -3.05
CA GLY A 481 10.08 1.05 -1.74
C GLY A 481 11.42 0.47 -1.28
N LEU A 482 12.09 -0.30 -2.15
CA LEU A 482 13.37 -0.94 -1.87
C LEU A 482 14.51 0.08 -1.75
N ILE A 483 14.59 1.05 -2.66
CA ILE A 483 15.58 2.11 -2.62
C ILE A 483 15.44 2.92 -1.34
N THR A 484 14.21 3.29 -0.95
CA THR A 484 13.96 3.99 0.32
C THR A 484 14.44 3.15 1.50
N ARG A 485 14.05 1.88 1.57
CA ARG A 485 14.42 0.98 2.67
C ARG A 485 15.94 0.87 2.84
N GLU A 486 16.65 0.52 1.77
CA GLU A 486 18.10 0.32 1.84
C GLU A 486 18.87 1.64 1.98
N ALA A 487 18.35 2.76 1.45
CA ALA A 487 18.92 4.08 1.70
C ALA A 487 18.87 4.44 3.20
N VAL A 488 17.72 4.24 3.86
CA VAL A 488 17.58 4.49 5.30
C VAL A 488 18.50 3.56 6.10
N ASN A 489 18.57 2.28 5.75
CA ASN A 489 19.49 1.33 6.39
C ASN A 489 20.97 1.76 6.23
N ALA A 490 21.34 2.30 5.07
CA ALA A 490 22.70 2.77 4.82
C ALA A 490 23.04 4.12 5.51
N MET A 491 22.03 4.95 5.80
CA MET A 491 22.17 6.21 6.55
C MET A 491 22.28 5.99 8.06
N ALA A 492 21.79 4.85 8.56
CA ALA A 492 21.85 4.45 9.96
C ALA A 492 23.17 3.75 10.32
N PRO A 493 23.53 3.68 11.61
CA PRO A 493 24.64 2.87 12.09
C PRO A 493 24.54 1.40 11.65
N GLN A 494 25.68 0.71 11.59
CA GLN A 494 25.69 -0.73 11.29
C GLN A 494 24.84 -1.51 12.31
N ALA A 495 24.20 -2.56 11.81
CA ALA A 495 23.27 -3.41 12.54
C ALA A 495 22.00 -2.71 13.07
N ALA A 496 21.61 -1.55 12.54
CA ALA A 496 20.35 -0.89 12.93
C ALA A 496 19.10 -1.71 12.55
N PHE A 497 19.20 -2.57 11.54
CA PHE A 497 18.12 -3.50 11.17
C PHE A 497 17.82 -4.48 12.32
N GLU A 498 18.85 -5.11 12.87
CA GLU A 498 18.78 -6.06 14.00
C GLU A 498 18.55 -5.35 15.34
N GLU A 499 19.13 -4.16 15.51
CA GLU A 499 19.05 -3.33 16.72
C GLU A 499 18.36 -1.99 16.39
N PRO A 500 17.02 -1.96 16.27
CA PRO A 500 16.26 -0.79 15.80
C PRO A 500 16.45 0.48 16.64
N ALA A 501 16.89 0.36 17.90
CA ALA A 501 17.26 1.51 18.72
C ALA A 501 18.38 2.38 18.08
N LYS A 502 19.21 1.80 17.19
CA LYS A 502 20.28 2.52 16.49
C LYS A 502 19.78 3.47 15.40
N TYR A 503 18.52 3.39 14.97
CA TYR A 503 17.97 4.39 14.05
C TYR A 503 17.81 5.76 14.70
N LYS A 504 17.71 5.79 16.04
CA LYS A 504 17.54 7.03 16.79
C LYS A 504 18.63 8.04 16.42
N ASP A 505 18.22 9.28 16.18
CA ASP A 505 19.08 10.41 15.83
C ASP A 505 19.87 10.25 14.51
N SER A 506 19.64 9.16 13.75
CA SER A 506 20.20 9.02 12.40
C SER A 506 19.70 10.14 11.50
N LYS A 507 20.55 10.64 10.61
CA LYS A 507 20.25 11.79 9.74
C LYS A 507 20.53 11.47 8.29
N GLY A 508 19.67 11.93 7.40
CA GLY A 508 19.84 11.82 5.96
C GLY A 508 18.55 12.16 5.22
N THR A 509 18.64 12.20 3.90
CA THR A 509 17.48 12.56 3.08
C THR A 509 17.30 11.56 1.93
N VAL A 510 16.09 11.04 1.79
CA VAL A 510 15.68 10.29 0.60
C VAL A 510 14.74 11.19 -0.19
N VAL A 511 14.95 11.33 -1.50
CA VAL A 511 14.06 12.08 -2.40
C VAL A 511 13.57 11.15 -3.49
N ILE A 512 12.28 10.93 -3.59
CA ILE A 512 11.66 10.28 -4.75
C ILE A 512 11.19 11.39 -5.69
N VAL A 513 11.70 11.38 -6.92
CA VAL A 513 11.18 12.16 -8.04
C VAL A 513 10.21 11.26 -8.79
N GLY A 514 8.92 11.49 -8.51
CA GLY A 514 7.82 10.74 -9.11
C GLY A 514 7.63 11.08 -10.60
N PRO A 515 6.72 10.36 -11.28
CA PRO A 515 6.44 10.60 -12.69
C PRO A 515 5.85 12.00 -12.90
N ASP A 516 6.23 12.66 -13.99
CA ASP A 516 5.79 14.00 -14.38
C ASP A 516 4.28 14.00 -14.66
N ALA A 517 3.61 15.14 -14.43
CA ALA A 517 2.25 15.32 -14.92
C ALA A 517 2.25 15.30 -16.46
N PRO A 518 1.15 14.86 -17.12
CA PRO A 518 1.04 14.94 -18.57
C PRO A 518 1.21 16.40 -19.04
N VAL A 519 1.70 16.58 -20.27
CA VAL A 519 1.94 17.89 -20.88
C VAL A 519 1.12 18.04 -22.17
N GLY A 520 0.60 19.23 -22.43
CA GLY A 520 -0.08 19.57 -23.68
C GLY A 520 -1.13 20.66 -23.54
N LYS A 521 -1.49 21.29 -24.67
CA LYS A 521 -2.49 22.39 -24.71
C LYS A 521 -3.90 21.97 -24.27
N LYS A 522 -4.24 20.69 -24.41
CA LYS A 522 -5.54 20.11 -24.06
C LYS A 522 -5.34 18.71 -23.49
N ILE A 523 -5.08 18.63 -22.20
CA ILE A 523 -4.95 17.33 -21.53
C ILE A 523 -6.33 16.86 -21.09
N SER A 524 -6.71 15.70 -21.60
CA SER A 524 -7.97 15.05 -21.26
C SER A 524 -7.95 14.52 -19.82
N GLY A 525 -9.14 14.41 -19.20
CA GLY A 525 -9.29 13.84 -17.85
C GLY A 525 -8.73 12.43 -17.74
N ILE A 526 -8.82 11.63 -18.80
CA ILE A 526 -8.27 10.27 -18.87
C ILE A 526 -6.74 10.23 -18.73
N LEU A 527 -6.00 11.13 -19.41
CA LEU A 527 -4.53 11.18 -19.28
C LEU A 527 -4.12 11.60 -17.86
N ARG A 528 -4.85 12.54 -17.27
CA ARG A 528 -4.61 12.97 -15.88
C ARG A 528 -4.88 11.83 -14.89
N ALA A 529 -6.00 11.14 -15.05
CA ALA A 529 -6.38 10.03 -14.19
C ALA A 529 -5.39 8.87 -14.28
N ARG A 530 -4.91 8.55 -15.48
CA ARG A 530 -3.85 7.55 -15.67
C ARG A 530 -2.57 7.96 -14.96
N ALA A 531 -2.03 9.13 -15.28
CA ALA A 531 -0.80 9.64 -14.68
C ALA A 531 -0.85 9.65 -13.15
N ASP A 532 -2.00 9.97 -12.56
CA ASP A 532 -2.15 10.06 -11.12
C ASP A 532 -2.19 8.70 -10.39
N VAL A 533 -2.31 7.56 -11.08
CA VAL A 533 -2.31 6.23 -10.43
C VAL A 533 -1.06 6.01 -9.58
N PHE A 534 0.11 6.20 -10.17
CA PHE A 534 1.37 5.97 -9.46
C PHE A 534 1.83 7.18 -8.66
N ARG A 535 1.43 8.41 -9.04
CA ARG A 535 1.61 9.60 -8.17
C ARG A 535 0.83 9.41 -6.86
N GLY A 536 -0.39 8.88 -6.95
CA GLY A 536 -1.25 8.53 -5.82
C GLY A 536 -0.78 7.33 -5.01
N ALA A 537 0.07 6.46 -5.56
CA ALA A 537 0.75 5.44 -4.75
C ALA A 537 1.80 6.07 -3.82
N LEU A 538 2.59 7.00 -4.37
CA LEU A 538 3.75 7.56 -3.70
C LEU A 538 3.36 8.51 -2.55
N ARG A 539 2.23 9.22 -2.63
CA ARG A 539 1.80 10.17 -1.59
C ARG A 539 1.55 9.51 -0.21
N PRO A 540 0.61 8.56 -0.07
CA PRO A 540 0.36 7.88 1.21
C PRO A 540 1.52 6.98 1.65
N TYR A 541 2.36 6.52 0.71
CA TYR A 541 3.63 5.86 1.04
C TYR A 541 4.57 6.83 1.76
N THR A 542 4.80 8.02 1.19
CA THR A 542 5.68 9.04 1.75
C THR A 542 5.21 9.53 3.13
N SER A 543 3.92 9.79 3.32
CA SER A 543 3.40 10.19 4.64
C SER A 543 3.64 9.09 5.69
N THR A 544 3.39 7.84 5.33
CA THR A 544 3.50 6.68 6.22
C THR A 544 4.94 6.42 6.64
N VAL A 545 5.87 6.41 5.67
CA VAL A 545 7.29 6.23 5.93
C VAL A 545 7.83 7.33 6.84
N ASN A 546 7.47 8.60 6.61
CA ASN A 546 7.93 9.68 7.49
C ASN A 546 7.37 9.56 8.90
N GLN A 547 6.11 9.16 9.07
CA GLN A 547 5.55 8.94 10.40
C GLN A 547 6.29 7.80 11.13
N GLU A 548 6.71 6.75 10.42
CA GLU A 548 7.53 5.69 11.00
C GLU A 548 8.95 6.16 11.35
N LEU A 549 9.60 6.89 10.45
CA LEU A 549 10.94 7.45 10.67
C LEU A 549 11.01 8.35 11.90
N VAL A 550 10.00 9.20 12.11
CA VAL A 550 9.96 10.19 13.21
C VAL A 550 9.41 9.58 14.49
N ASP A 551 8.19 9.04 14.46
CA ASP A 551 7.48 8.66 15.70
C ASP A 551 7.86 7.28 16.24
N VAL A 552 8.41 6.40 15.40
CA VAL A 552 8.72 5.02 15.79
C VAL A 552 10.23 4.85 15.91
N LEU A 553 10.96 5.16 14.83
CA LEU A 553 12.41 4.97 14.78
C LEU A 553 13.19 6.11 15.45
N ALA A 554 12.52 7.21 15.80
CA ALA A 554 13.13 8.41 16.41
C ALA A 554 14.34 8.94 15.61
N SER A 555 14.31 8.76 14.30
CA SER A 555 15.35 9.25 13.38
C SER A 555 15.02 10.67 12.92
N SER A 556 16.04 11.40 12.48
CA SER A 556 15.88 12.65 11.72
C SER A 556 16.08 12.42 10.21
N ILE A 557 15.99 11.16 9.75
CA ILE A 557 15.97 10.84 8.33
C ILE A 557 14.61 11.26 7.77
N LYS A 558 14.59 11.78 6.55
CA LYS A 558 13.35 12.21 5.90
C LYS A 558 13.21 11.71 4.49
N LEU A 559 12.01 11.24 4.15
CA LEU A 559 11.63 10.92 2.79
C LEU A 559 10.83 12.08 2.20
N HIS A 560 11.26 12.59 1.05
CA HIS A 560 10.51 13.58 0.28
C HIS A 560 10.02 12.98 -1.03
N LEU A 561 8.85 13.41 -1.47
CA LEU A 561 8.29 13.15 -2.80
C LEU A 561 8.23 14.47 -3.55
N VAL A 562 8.85 14.54 -4.72
CA VAL A 562 8.79 15.68 -5.63
C VAL A 562 8.04 15.26 -6.89
N LEU A 563 6.98 16.00 -7.20
CA LEU A 563 6.11 15.77 -8.34
C LEU A 563 6.17 16.99 -9.26
N ALA A 564 6.71 16.79 -10.45
CA ALA A 564 6.83 17.84 -11.46
C ALA A 564 5.60 17.89 -12.38
N GLY A 565 5.47 18.99 -13.13
CA GLY A 565 4.32 19.30 -13.97
C GLY A 565 3.11 19.78 -13.17
N ASN A 566 2.13 20.35 -13.88
CA ASN A 566 0.98 20.99 -13.24
C ASN A 566 -0.38 20.65 -13.89
N SER A 567 -1.43 21.07 -13.21
CA SER A 567 -2.82 20.93 -13.60
C SER A 567 -3.18 21.69 -14.88
N GLU A 568 -2.35 22.62 -15.35
CA GLU A 568 -2.55 23.32 -16.62
C GLU A 568 -1.97 22.56 -17.82
N GLY A 569 -1.10 21.58 -17.57
CA GLY A 569 -0.43 20.82 -18.63
C GLY A 569 0.76 21.53 -19.25
N ALA A 570 1.39 22.45 -18.51
CA ALA A 570 2.65 23.07 -18.91
C ALA A 570 3.82 22.10 -18.78
N GLU A 571 4.87 22.32 -19.58
CA GLU A 571 6.15 21.63 -19.42
C GLU A 571 6.70 21.84 -18.00
N PRO A 572 7.22 20.78 -17.34
CA PRO A 572 7.87 20.92 -16.04
C PRO A 572 9.01 21.95 -16.04
N ASP A 573 9.07 22.78 -15.00
CA ASP A 573 10.15 23.77 -14.85
C ASP A 573 11.42 23.06 -14.36
N ALA A 574 12.30 22.70 -15.30
CA ALA A 574 13.51 21.95 -14.99
C ALA A 574 14.41 22.67 -13.97
N ALA A 575 14.53 24.00 -14.03
CA ALA A 575 15.37 24.75 -13.10
C ALA A 575 14.80 24.68 -11.68
N ARG A 576 13.49 24.85 -11.55
CA ARG A 576 12.78 24.72 -10.26
C ARG A 576 12.89 23.31 -9.71
N LEU A 577 12.64 22.30 -10.54
CA LEU A 577 12.75 20.89 -10.16
C LEU A 577 14.14 20.57 -9.62
N HIS A 578 15.20 20.90 -10.37
CA HIS A 578 16.59 20.65 -9.93
C HIS A 578 16.91 21.39 -8.63
N ASN A 579 16.49 22.66 -8.52
CA ASN A 579 16.73 23.44 -7.31
C ASN A 579 16.00 22.85 -6.09
N SER A 580 14.75 22.43 -6.24
CA SER A 580 13.98 21.78 -5.18
C SER A 580 14.64 20.48 -4.73
N ILE A 581 15.03 19.61 -5.66
CA ILE A 581 15.70 18.33 -5.35
C ILE A 581 16.99 18.57 -4.56
N LEU A 582 17.84 19.49 -5.00
CA LEU A 582 19.14 19.72 -4.36
C LEU A 582 19.01 20.45 -3.01
N ASN A 583 18.03 21.35 -2.84
CA ASN A 583 17.75 21.94 -1.52
C ASN A 583 17.23 20.89 -0.51
N LEU A 584 16.41 19.94 -0.97
CA LEU A 584 16.00 18.82 -0.13
C LEU A 584 17.21 17.95 0.25
N ALA A 585 18.09 17.63 -0.71
CA ALA A 585 19.34 16.89 -0.45
C ALA A 585 20.32 17.64 0.47
N ALA A 586 20.29 18.98 0.47
CA ALA A 586 21.02 19.81 1.44
C ALA A 586 20.40 19.80 2.84
N GLY A 587 19.20 19.22 3.02
CA GLY A 587 18.51 19.10 4.30
C GLY A 587 17.69 20.32 4.71
N VAL A 588 17.38 21.24 3.79
CA VAL A 588 16.68 22.50 4.11
C VAL A 588 15.28 22.29 4.68
N ALA A 589 14.61 21.17 4.33
CA ALA A 589 13.25 20.86 4.78
C ALA A 589 13.18 19.81 5.91
N LEU A 590 14.29 19.49 6.59
CA LEU A 590 14.30 18.45 7.64
C LEU A 590 13.33 18.78 8.78
N GLU A 591 13.32 20.04 9.24
CA GLU A 591 12.50 20.52 10.37
C GLU A 591 11.04 20.87 10.01
N ARG A 592 10.65 20.79 8.73
CA ARG A 592 9.27 21.11 8.28
C ARG A 592 8.34 19.92 8.44
N ASN A 593 7.03 20.09 8.34
CA ASN A 593 6.13 18.93 8.20
C ASN A 593 5.99 18.48 6.74
N GLU A 594 6.19 19.39 5.78
CA GLU A 594 6.03 19.07 4.36
C GLU A 594 7.03 18.03 3.88
N ALA A 595 6.50 17.02 3.20
CA ALA A 595 7.25 15.92 2.62
C ALA A 595 6.87 15.66 1.15
N ILE A 596 5.73 16.18 0.68
CA ILE A 596 5.23 15.99 -0.68
C ILE A 596 5.18 17.35 -1.37
N PHE A 597 5.84 17.51 -2.51
CA PHE A 597 5.98 18.79 -3.19
C PHE A 597 5.47 18.73 -4.62
N TYR A 598 4.45 19.52 -4.94
CA TYR A 598 4.00 19.79 -6.31
C TYR A 598 4.67 21.07 -6.82
N VAL A 599 5.92 20.95 -7.26
CA VAL A 599 6.81 22.11 -7.47
C VAL A 599 6.34 23.07 -8.56
N ASP A 600 5.55 22.59 -9.52
CA ASP A 600 5.05 23.38 -10.63
C ASP A 600 3.61 23.91 -10.43
N GLU A 601 2.95 23.53 -9.34
CA GLU A 601 1.64 24.08 -8.92
C GLU A 601 1.80 25.39 -8.13
N ALA A 602 3.03 25.76 -7.76
CA ALA A 602 3.32 27.08 -7.20
C ALA A 602 2.84 28.16 -8.18
N ARG A 603 1.85 28.95 -7.75
CA ARG A 603 1.42 30.14 -8.49
C ARG A 603 2.59 31.12 -8.56
N LYS A 604 2.82 31.68 -9.75
CA LYS A 604 3.75 32.80 -9.94
C LYS A 604 3.36 34.00 -9.09
#